data_AF-A0A4R0SY10-F1
#
_entry.id   AF-A0A4R0SY10-F1
#
_cell.length_a   1.000
_cell.length_b   1.000
_cell.length_c   1.000
_cell.angle_alpha   90.00
_cell.angle_beta   90.00
_cell.angle_gamma   90.00
#
_symmetry.space_group_name_H-M   'P 1'
#
loop_
_entity.id
_entity.type
_entity.pdbx_description
1 polymer ?
#
loop_
_entity_poly.entity_id
_entity_poly.type
_entity_poly.pdbx_seq_one_letter_code
_entity_poly.pdbx_strand_id
1 'polypeptide(L)' 'MQIMYVCTGNQCRSVMAEYYTRAKLVDRGIGLQSGNITVRSAGTLHYPLIPLIRWLSIC' A
#
# COMPACT_ATOMS: atom_id res chain seq x y z
N MET A 1 -12.02 -7.11 -8.68
CA MET A 1 -10.63 -6.85 -9.08
C MET A 1 -9.73 -6.65 -7.86
N GLN A 2 -8.50 -7.17 -7.87
CA GLN A 2 -7.52 -6.97 -6.80
C GLN A 2 -6.17 -6.53 -7.37
N ILE A 3 -5.55 -5.53 -6.74
CA ILE A 3 -4.25 -4.98 -7.11
C ILE A 3 -3.30 -5.19 -5.91
N MET A 4 -2.17 -5.86 -6.15
CA MET A 4 -1.14 -6.10 -5.14
C MET A 4 0.14 -5.36 -5.51
N TYR A 5 0.58 -4.44 -4.66
CA TYR A 5 1.89 -3.78 -4.79
C TYR A 5 2.94 -4.54 -4.00
N VAL A 6 4.03 -4.93 -4.65
CA VAL A 6 5.09 -5.72 -4.01
C VAL A 6 6.41 -4.96 -4.06
N CYS A 7 7.11 -4.91 -2.93
CA CYS A 7 8.52 -4.50 -2.89
C CYS A 7 9.31 -5.44 -1.96
N THR A 8 10.60 -5.20 -1.77
CA THR A 8 11.46 -6.14 -1.03
C THR A 8 11.01 -6.34 0.43
N GLY A 9 10.73 -5.25 1.15
CA GLY A 9 10.43 -5.32 2.59
C GLY A 9 9.02 -4.91 3.00
N ASN A 10 8.19 -4.46 2.07
CA ASN A 10 6.92 -3.79 2.38
C ASN A 10 7.05 -2.54 3.28
N GLN A 11 8.19 -1.83 3.21
CA GLN A 11 8.51 -0.73 4.14
C GLN A 11 8.72 0.66 3.52
N CYS A 12 8.62 0.83 2.20
CA CYS A 12 8.69 2.16 1.58
C CYS A 12 7.76 2.22 0.36
N ARG A 13 8.21 1.61 -0.74
CA ARG A 13 7.60 1.76 -2.07
C ARG A 13 6.20 1.16 -2.20
N SER A 14 6.01 -0.08 -1.75
CA SER A 14 4.75 -0.80 -1.93
C SER A 14 3.59 -0.25 -1.08
N VAL A 15 3.86 0.17 0.16
CA VAL A 15 2.84 0.78 1.04
C VAL A 15 2.51 2.20 0.57
N MET A 16 3.51 2.97 0.14
CA MET A 16 3.29 4.28 -0.46
C MET A 16 2.41 4.16 -1.71
N ALA A 17 2.70 3.19 -2.59
CA ALA A 17 1.88 2.92 -3.77
C ALA A 17 0.44 2.50 -3.39
N GLU A 18 0.27 1.60 -2.42
CA GLU A 18 -1.05 1.21 -1.91
C GLU A 18 -1.84 2.43 -1.39
N TYR A 19 -1.18 3.30 -0.62
CA TYR A 19 -1.79 4.50 -0.07
C TYR A 19 -2.22 5.48 -1.16
N TYR A 20 -1.32 5.82 -2.10
CA TYR A 20 -1.66 6.75 -3.19
C TYR A 20 -2.73 6.21 -4.12
N THR A 21 -2.68 4.92 -4.46
CA THR A 21 -3.69 4.32 -5.32
C THR A 21 -5.05 4.31 -4.63
N ARG A 22 -5.12 4.03 -3.32
CA ARG A 22 -6.35 4.18 -2.55
C ARG A 22 -6.87 5.62 -2.57
N ALA A 23 -6.01 6.61 -2.32
CA ALA A 23 -6.39 8.02 -2.37
C ALA A 23 -6.94 8.40 -3.76
N LYS A 24 -6.25 8.00 -4.84
CA LYS A 24 -6.68 8.28 -6.22
C LYS A 24 -7.97 7.55 -6.62
N LEU A 25 -8.22 6.37 -6.08
CA LEU A 25 -9.48 5.65 -6.30
C LEU A 25 -10.65 6.34 -5.61
N VAL A 26 -10.44 6.87 -4.40
CA VAL A 26 -11.42 7.70 -3.70
C VAL A 26 -11.68 9.00 -4.46
N ASP A 27 -10.62 9.70 -4.93
CA ASP A 27 -10.74 10.92 -5.73
C ASP A 27 -11.59 10.72 -6.99
N ARG A 28 -11.51 9.54 -7.61
CA ARG A 28 -12.25 9.19 -8.84
C ARG A 28 -13.68 8.70 -8.58
N GLY A 29 -14.13 8.66 -7.33
CA GLY A 29 -15.45 8.14 -6.96
C GLY A 29 -15.58 6.61 -7.11
N ILE A 30 -14.49 5.90 -7.41
CA ILE A 30 -14.42 4.44 -7.47
C ILE A 30 -14.04 3.90 -6.08
N GLY A 31 -14.52 4.59 -5.05
CA GLY A 31 -14.13 4.38 -3.67
C GLY A 31 -14.49 2.98 -3.17
N LEU A 32 -13.90 2.63 -2.03
CA LEU A 32 -14.03 1.36 -1.30
C LEU A 32 -15.48 0.81 -1.22
N GLN A 33 -16.50 1.67 -1.31
CA GLN A 33 -17.92 1.33 -1.29
C GLN A 33 -18.44 0.64 -2.56
N SER A 34 -17.78 0.80 -3.72
CA SER A 34 -18.15 0.06 -4.93
C SER A 34 -17.75 -1.42 -4.85
N GLY A 35 -16.98 -1.83 -3.83
CA GLY A 35 -16.62 -3.23 -3.56
C GLY A 35 -15.77 -3.91 -4.64
N ASN A 36 -15.52 -3.24 -5.77
CA ASN A 36 -15.01 -3.88 -6.97
C ASN A 36 -13.48 -3.89 -7.05
N ILE A 37 -12.76 -2.96 -6.39
CA ILE A 37 -11.29 -2.88 -6.47
C ILE A 37 -10.68 -2.87 -5.08
N THR A 38 -9.98 -3.95 -4.74
CA THR A 38 -9.20 -4.05 -3.49
C THR A 38 -7.72 -3.81 -3.80
N VAL A 39 -7.08 -2.90 -3.07
CA VAL A 39 -5.65 -2.60 -3.21
C VAL A 39 -4.95 -3.07 -1.93
N ARG A 40 -3.86 -3.83 -2.06
CA ARG A 40 -3.04 -4.32 -0.93
C ARG A 40 -1.56 -4.21 -1.26
N SER A 41 -0.70 -4.29 -0.25
CA SER A 41 0.76 -4.38 -0.43
C SER A 41 1.36 -5.60 0.27
N ALA A 42 2.51 -6.05 -0.24
CA ALA A 42 3.27 -7.16 0.32
C ALA A 42 4.79 -6.99 0.13
N GLY A 43 5.54 -7.76 0.91
CA GLY A 43 7.00 -7.85 0.86
C GLY A 43 7.43 -9.20 0.30
N THR A 44 8.46 -9.26 -0.55
CA THR A 44 9.04 -10.55 -0.96
C THR A 44 9.93 -11.16 0.12
N LEU A 45 10.49 -10.33 0.99
CA LEU A 45 11.31 -10.75 2.14
C LEU A 45 10.57 -10.43 3.44
N HIS A 46 10.60 -11.37 4.38
CA HIS A 46 10.00 -11.16 5.70
C HIS A 46 10.96 -10.33 6.58
N TYR A 47 10.63 -9.05 6.79
CA TYR A 47 11.26 -8.21 7.80
C TYR A 47 10.37 -8.11 9.03
N PRO A 48 10.92 -8.02 10.25
CA PRO A 48 10.13 -7.77 11.45
C PRO A 48 9.33 -6.47 11.29
N LEU A 49 8.10 -6.43 11.81
CA LEU A 49 7.26 -5.24 11.73
C LEU A 49 7.94 -4.06 12.43
N ILE A 50 8.52 -3.15 11.64
CA ILE A 50 8.99 -1.87 12.14
C ILE A 50 7.79 -0.92 12.13
N PRO A 51 7.41 -0.32 13.27
CA PRO A 51 6.25 0.56 13.34
C PRO A 51 6.40 1.79 12.44
N LEU A 52 5.27 2.25 11.89
CA LEU A 52 5.11 3.36 10.96
C LEU A 52 5.84 4.66 11.36
N ILE A 53 6.11 4.86 12.65
CA ILE A 53 6.86 6.02 13.17
C ILE A 53 8.31 6.08 12.66
N ARG A 54 8.89 4.95 12.27
CA ARG A 54 10.26 4.89 11.71
C ARG A 54 10.29 4.95 10.17
N TRP A 55 9.20 5.35 9.52
CA TRP A 55 9.14 5.48 8.07
C TRP A 55 9.74 6.80 7.55
N LEU A 56 9.63 7.91 8.29
CA LEU A 56 10.19 9.19 7.85
C LEU A 56 11.73 9.21 7.83
N SER A 57 12.37 8.30 8.56
CA SER A 57 13.83 8.32 8.74
C SER A 57 14.59 7.34 7.83
N ILE A 58 13.89 6.47 7.08
CA ILE A 58 14.52 5.34 6.37
C ILE A 58 14.20 5.31 4.85
N CYS A 59 13.29 6.13 4.31
CA CYS A 59 12.90 6.10 2.89
C CYS A 59 13.45 7.26 2.02
#